data_AF-E2ZHP4-F1
#
_entry.id   AF-E2ZHP4-F1
#
_cell.length_a   1.000
_cell.length_b   1.000
_cell.length_c   1.000
_cell.angle_alpha   90.00
_cell.angle_beta   90.00
_cell.angle_gamma   90.00
#
_symmetry.space_group_name_H-M   'P 1'
#
loop_
_entity.id
_entity.type
_entity.pdbx_description
1 polymer ?
#
loop_
_entity_poly.entity_id
_entity_poly.type
_entity_poly.pdbx_seq_one_letter_code
_entity_poly.pdbx_strand_id
1 'polypeptide(L)' 'MVLYRTCKRMIQRGTIDGLADKIDIFYAAGKLTDEHYTELTGLLAAKQKEQD' A
#
# COMPACT_ATOMS: atom_id res chain seq x y z
N MET A 1 8.10 -10.12 -7.22
CA MET A 1 7.72 -8.72 -6.88
C MET A 1 6.28 -8.39 -7.30
N VAL A 2 5.32 -9.28 -7.06
CA VAL A 2 3.92 -9.12 -7.54
C VAL A 2 3.08 -8.30 -6.54
N LEU A 3 3.35 -8.44 -5.25
CA LEU A 3 2.63 -7.76 -4.15
C LEU A 3 2.72 -6.24 -4.23
N TYR A 4 3.92 -5.67 -4.37
CA TYR A 4 4.11 -4.22 -4.48
C TYR A 4 3.32 -3.64 -5.67
N ARG A 5 3.42 -4.27 -6.85
CA ARG A 5 2.69 -3.83 -8.05
C ARG A 5 1.18 -3.92 -7.87
N THR A 6 0.69 -4.98 -7.23
CA THR A 6 -0.74 -5.15 -6.93
C THR A 6 -1.22 -4.08 -5.96
N CYS A 7 -0.53 -3.86 -4.85
CA CYS A 7 -0.89 -2.83 -3.87
C CYS A 7 -0.89 -1.44 -4.52
N LYS A 8 0.15 -1.11 -5.29
CA LYS A 8 0.26 0.16 -6.03
C LYS A 8 -0.91 0.37 -7.00
N ARG A 9 -1.31 -0.66 -7.74
CA ARG A 9 -2.46 -0.58 -8.66
C ARG A 9 -3.79 -0.44 -7.92
N MET A 10 -3.95 -1.08 -6.76
CA MET A 10 -5.15 -0.92 -5.92
C MET A 10 -5.27 0.51 -5.39
N ILE A 11 -4.16 1.08 -4.93
CA ILE A 11 -4.07 2.48 -4.49
C ILE A 11 -4.46 3.43 -5.63
N GLN A 12 -3.88 3.24 -6.82
CA GLN A 12 -4.23 4.06 -7.99
C GLN A 12 -5.71 3.97 -8.39
N ARG A 13 -6.35 2.81 -8.17
CA ARG A 13 -7.78 2.60 -8.42
C ARG A 13 -8.69 3.18 -7.32
N GLY A 14 -8.13 3.66 -6.20
CA GLY A 14 -8.90 4.16 -5.06
C GLY A 14 -9.53 3.06 -4.22
N THR A 15 -9.12 1.79 -4.41
CA THR A 15 -9.53 0.67 -3.55
C THR A 15 -8.53 0.53 -2.42
N ILE A 16 -8.59 1.47 -1.48
CA ILE A 16 -7.63 1.60 -0.37
C ILE A 16 -8.18 1.14 0.98
N ASP A 17 -9.46 0.75 1.02
CA ASP A 17 -10.14 0.27 2.22
C ASP A 17 -9.51 -1.02 2.76
N GLY A 18 -9.04 -0.98 4.01
CA GLY A 18 -8.30 -2.07 4.66
C GLY A 18 -6.98 -2.45 3.96
N LEU A 19 -6.46 -1.61 3.05
CA LEU A 19 -5.19 -1.86 2.37
C LEU A 19 -3.99 -1.50 3.26
N ALA A 20 -4.15 -0.52 4.17
CA ALA A 20 -3.16 -0.17 5.18
C ALA A 20 -2.78 -1.40 6.03
N ASP A 21 -3.77 -2.04 6.66
CA ASP A 21 -3.57 -3.22 7.50
C ASP A 21 -2.89 -4.37 6.74
N LYS A 22 -3.25 -4.56 5.47
CA LYS A 22 -2.62 -5.58 4.61
C LYS A 22 -1.16 -5.27 4.34
N ILE A 23 -0.82 -4.01 4.07
CA ILE A 23 0.56 -3.57 3.84
C ILE A 23 1.39 -3.81 5.11
N ASP A 24 0.85 -3.50 6.29
CA ASP A 24 1.49 -3.75 7.58
C ASP A 24 1.76 -5.25 7.81
N ILE A 25 0.76 -6.11 7.56
CA ILE A 25 0.91 -7.56 7.68
C ILE A 25 1.97 -8.09 6.71
N PHE A 26 1.98 -7.64 5.45
CA PHE A 26 2.97 -8.08 4.47
C PHE A 26 4.38 -7.62 4.81
N TYR A 27 4.52 -6.41 5.37
CA TYR A 27 5.79 -5.91 5.85
C TYR A 27 6.29 -6.71 7.06
N ALA A 28 5.44 -6.94 8.07
CA ALA A 28 5.77 -7.76 9.23
C ALA A 28 6.12 -9.21 8.85
N ALA A 29 5.50 -9.76 7.80
CA ALA A 29 5.80 -11.08 7.25
C ALA A 29 7.07 -11.13 6.37
N GLY A 30 7.80 -10.02 6.23
CA GLY A 30 9.01 -9.93 5.38
C GLY A 30 8.73 -10.09 3.89
N LYS A 31 7.48 -9.87 3.44
CA LYS A 31 7.08 -9.91 2.03
C LYS A 31 7.30 -8.58 1.31
N LEU A 32 7.45 -7.50 2.07
CA LEU A 32 7.80 -6.16 1.60
C LEU A 32 9.11 -5.73 2.25
N THR A 33 9.89 -4.95 1.52
CA THR A 33 11.07 -4.25 2.06
C THR A 33 10.64 -2.89 2.61
N ASP A 34 11.48 -2.27 3.43
CA ASP A 34 11.26 -0.92 3.97
C ASP A 34 10.94 0.11 2.87
N GLU A 35 11.66 0.05 1.75
CA GLU A 35 11.42 0.94 0.60
C GLU A 35 10.00 0.77 0.03
N HIS A 36 9.57 -0.48 -0.18
CA HIS A 36 8.23 -0.74 -0.70
C HIS A 36 7.15 -0.32 0.29
N TYR A 37 7.36 -0.57 1.58
CA TYR A 37 6.43 -0.18 2.63
C TYR A 37 6.26 1.34 2.68
N THR A 38 7.38 2.07 2.70
CA THR A 38 7.39 3.54 2.75
C THR A 38 6.73 4.14 1.50
N GLU A 39 6.99 3.61 0.31
CA GLU A 39 6.36 4.09 -0.92
C GLU A 39 4.85 3.79 -0.93
N LEU A 40 4.44 2.57 -0.57
CA LEU A 40 3.04 2.16 -0.60
C LEU A 40 2.21 2.94 0.42
N THR A 41 2.70 3.11 1.65
CA THR A 41 2.02 3.89 2.70
C THR A 41 1.94 5.37 2.33
N GLY A 42 2.98 5.93 1.71
CA GLY A 42 2.96 7.30 1.20
C GLY A 42 1.91 7.50 0.09
N LEU A 43 1.86 6.59 -0.88
CA LEU A 43 0.85 6.62 -1.96
C LEU A 43 -0.56 6.42 -1.41
N LEU A 44 -0.73 5.53 -0.43
CA LEU A 44 -2.00 5.26 0.23
C LEU A 44 -2.54 6.52 0.92
N ALA A 45 -1.72 7.17 1.74
CA ALA A 45 -2.09 8.39 2.44
C ALA A 45 -2.40 9.55 1.49
N ALA A 46 -1.64 9.68 0.39
CA ALA A 46 -1.92 10.66 -0.65
C ALA A 46 -3.29 10.41 -1.31
N LYS A 47 -3.60 9.15 -1.66
CA LYS A 47 -4.89 8.78 -2.25
C LYS A 47 -6.06 8.95 -1.30
N GLN A 48 -5.86 8.68 -0.01
CA GLN A 48 -6.91 8.84 1.00
C GLN A 48 -7.30 10.31 1.16
N LYS A 49 -6.32 11.22 1.14
CA LYS A 49 -6.57 12.68 1.11
C LYS A 49 -7.26 13.19 -0.15
N GLU A 50 -7.13 12.48 -1.28
CA GLU A 50 -7.83 12.82 -2.52
C GLU A 50 -9.28 12.30 -2.55
N GLN A 51 -9.65 11.37 -1.65
CA GLN A 51 -10.99 10.79 -1.56
C GLN A 51 -11.86 11.38 -0.44
N ASP A 52 -11.28 12.20 0.45
CA ASP A 52 -11.97 13.07 1.42
C ASP A 52 -12.46 14.37 0.77
#